data_AF-A0A3M1E529-F1
#
_entry.id   AF-A0A3M1E529-F1
#
_cell.length_a   1.000
_cell.length_b   1.000
_cell.length_c   1.000
_cell.angle_alpha   90.00
_cell.angle_beta   90.00
_cell.angle_gamma   90.00
#
_symmetry.space_group_name_H-M   'P 1'
#
loop_
_entity.id
_entity.type
_entity.pdbx_description
1 polymer ?
#
loop_
_entity_poly.entity_id
_entity_poly.type
_entity_poly.pdbx_seq_one_letter_code
_entity_poly.pdbx_strand_id
1 'polypeptide(L)'
;MALSSIRKYAIHTVLVLAALAIVIWPRLERKLDPAKTEAGRQATLHFLQMVDQDRFAESWTMSAQVLREKLPQDKWADKLRLHRAQCGKFIKRQEKKVDYATEASGEVKGEFYTFKFAADYERCPGVTETVTVMLEDDGHWRVGGFFVE
;
A
#
# COMPACT_ATOMS: atom_id res chain seq x y z
N MET A 1 -9.97 -35.92 -48.99
CA MET A 1 -11.11 -35.30 -48.24
C MET A 1 -10.71 -35.09 -46.78
N ALA A 2 -9.73 -34.22 -46.48
CA ALA A 2 -9.15 -34.08 -45.14
C ALA A 2 -9.05 -32.62 -44.64
N LEU A 3 -9.61 -31.65 -45.38
CA LEU A 3 -9.60 -30.24 -44.98
C LEU A 3 -10.81 -29.82 -44.10
N SER A 4 -11.84 -30.67 -43.94
CA SER A 4 -13.07 -30.29 -43.22
C SER A 4 -13.04 -30.59 -41.71
N SER A 5 -12.19 -31.51 -41.26
CA SER A 5 -12.15 -31.95 -39.85
C SER A 5 -11.39 -30.96 -38.96
N ILE A 6 -10.29 -30.38 -39.47
CA ILE A 6 -9.44 -29.42 -38.74
C ILE A 6 -10.21 -28.13 -38.40
N ARG A 7 -11.11 -27.67 -39.29
CA ARG A 7 -11.95 -26.48 -39.07
C ARG A 7 -12.98 -26.66 -37.94
N LYS A 8 -13.48 -27.88 -37.71
CA LYS A 8 -14.46 -28.15 -36.64
C LYS A 8 -13.83 -28.04 -35.26
N TYR A 9 -12.65 -28.62 -35.06
CA TYR A 9 -11.95 -28.54 -33.79
C TYR A 9 -11.33 -27.16 -33.53
N ALA A 10 -10.95 -26.43 -34.57
CA ALA A 10 -10.41 -25.07 -34.44
C ALA A 10 -11.40 -24.08 -33.80
N ILE A 11 -12.70 -24.22 -34.06
CA ILE A 11 -13.72 -23.37 -33.42
C ILE A 11 -13.89 -23.75 -31.95
N HIS A 12 -13.93 -25.06 -31.65
CA HIS A 12 -14.06 -25.53 -30.27
C HIS A 12 -12.84 -25.20 -29.41
N THR A 13 -11.61 -25.28 -29.95
CA THR A 13 -10.39 -24.90 -29.21
C THR A 13 -10.34 -23.39 -28.94
N VAL A 14 -10.73 -22.55 -29.90
CA VAL A 14 -10.83 -21.09 -29.69
C VAL A 14 -11.88 -20.74 -28.63
N LEU A 15 -13.03 -21.41 -28.64
CA LEU A 15 -14.09 -21.20 -27.64
C LEU A 15 -13.67 -21.65 -26.24
N VAL A 16 -12.93 -22.76 -26.12
CA VAL A 16 -12.39 -23.23 -24.82
C VAL A 16 -11.31 -22.27 -24.30
N LEU A 17 -10.40 -21.79 -25.15
CA LEU A 17 -9.39 -20.80 -24.74
C LEU A 17 -10.02 -19.45 -24.37
N ALA A 18 -11.07 -19.01 -25.07
CA ALA A 18 -11.83 -17.82 -24.72
C ALA A 18 -12.60 -17.99 -23.41
N ALA A 19 -13.21 -19.16 -23.17
CA ALA A 19 -13.89 -19.46 -21.89
C ALA A 19 -12.89 -19.52 -20.73
N LEU A 20 -11.71 -20.11 -20.93
CA LEU A 20 -10.63 -20.11 -19.95
C LEU A 20 -10.10 -18.70 -19.70
N ALA A 21 -9.95 -17.86 -20.74
CA ALA A 21 -9.62 -16.46 -20.58
C ALA A 21 -10.69 -15.73 -19.75
N ILE A 22 -11.99 -15.91 -20.03
CA ILE A 22 -13.07 -15.27 -19.27
C ILE A 22 -13.10 -15.69 -17.79
N VAL A 23 -12.67 -16.91 -17.45
CA VAL A 23 -12.63 -17.41 -16.07
C VAL A 23 -11.33 -17.05 -15.35
N ILE A 24 -10.20 -17.07 -16.07
CA ILE A 24 -8.85 -16.86 -15.50
C ILE A 24 -8.49 -15.36 -15.47
N TRP A 25 -8.93 -14.58 -16.45
CA TRP A 25 -8.63 -13.15 -16.59
C TRP A 25 -9.14 -12.29 -15.42
N PRO A 26 -10.39 -12.46 -14.93
CA PRO A 26 -10.87 -11.73 -13.74
C PRO A 26 -10.14 -12.15 -12.46
N ARG A 27 -9.55 -13.35 -12.42
CA ARG A 27 -8.84 -13.88 -11.25
C ARG A 27 -7.43 -13.31 -11.12
N LEU A 28 -6.87 -12.78 -12.22
CA LEU A 28 -5.59 -12.05 -12.22
C LEU A 28 -5.79 -10.56 -11.88
N GLU A 29 -6.94 -9.97 -12.17
CA GLU A 29 -7.28 -8.60 -11.81
C GLU A 29 -7.88 -8.54 -10.39
N ARG A 30 -7.06 -8.71 -9.36
CA ARG A 30 -7.50 -8.41 -7.99
C ARG A 30 -7.59 -6.88 -7.85
N LYS A 31 -8.76 -6.31 -8.20
CA LYS A 31 -9.01 -4.87 -8.17
C LYS A 31 -8.94 -4.35 -6.75
N LEU A 32 -8.41 -3.13 -6.59
CA LEU A 32 -8.52 -2.34 -5.36
C LEU A 32 -10.00 -2.26 -4.95
N ASP A 33 -10.37 -2.85 -3.82
CA ASP A 33 -11.69 -2.64 -3.23
C ASP A 33 -11.82 -1.15 -2.84
N PRO A 34 -12.76 -0.38 -3.42
CA PRO A 34 -12.86 1.06 -3.17
C PRO A 34 -13.09 1.41 -1.70
N ALA A 35 -13.88 0.62 -0.98
CA ALA A 35 -14.21 0.90 0.42
C ALA A 35 -13.00 0.65 1.32
N LYS A 36 -12.30 -0.47 1.12
CA LYS A 36 -11.07 -0.78 1.87
C LYS A 36 -9.92 0.18 1.51
N THR A 37 -9.81 0.55 0.24
CA THR A 37 -8.83 1.55 -0.22
C THR A 37 -9.06 2.87 0.50
N GLU A 38 -10.31 3.32 0.59
CA GLU A 38 -10.63 4.57 1.26
C GLU A 38 -10.40 4.49 2.78
N ALA A 39 -10.77 3.39 3.43
CA ALA A 39 -10.49 3.17 4.85
C ALA A 39 -8.97 3.20 5.14
N GLY A 40 -8.17 2.51 4.32
CA GLY A 40 -6.71 2.52 4.40
C GLY A 40 -6.10 3.91 4.13
N ARG A 41 -6.70 4.68 3.21
CA ARG A 41 -6.29 6.06 2.92
C ARG A 41 -6.54 6.97 4.12
N GLN A 42 -7.71 6.88 4.75
CA GLN A 42 -8.02 7.68 5.94
C GLN A 42 -7.05 7.38 7.09
N ALA A 43 -6.74 6.10 7.34
CA ALA A 43 -5.73 5.71 8.33
C ALA A 43 -4.34 6.29 8.01
N THR A 44 -3.93 6.22 6.73
CA THR A 44 -2.67 6.78 6.23
C THR A 44 -2.61 8.29 6.45
N LEU A 45 -3.63 9.05 6.06
CA LEU A 45 -3.67 10.50 6.17
C LEU A 45 -3.70 10.96 7.63
N HIS A 46 -4.45 10.26 8.48
CA HIS A 46 -4.49 10.54 9.92
C HIS A 46 -3.12 10.35 10.57
N PHE A 47 -2.44 9.25 10.22
CA PHE A 47 -1.08 8.99 10.67
C PHE A 47 -0.09 10.07 10.20
N LEU A 48 -0.11 10.42 8.92
CA LEU A 48 0.78 11.42 8.35
C LEU A 48 0.53 12.81 8.97
N GLN A 49 -0.72 13.16 9.28
CA GLN A 49 -1.04 14.40 9.97
C GLN A 49 -0.32 14.50 11.33
N MET A 50 -0.24 13.41 12.09
CA MET A 50 0.51 13.40 13.36
C MET A 50 2.02 13.57 13.12
N VAL A 51 2.57 12.94 12.09
CA VAL A 51 3.98 13.10 11.70
C VAL A 51 4.28 14.55 11.29
N ASP A 52 3.38 15.20 10.56
CA ASP A 52 3.54 16.58 10.10
C ASP A 52 3.49 17.59 11.24
N GLN A 53 2.72 17.28 12.28
CA GLN A 53 2.59 18.08 13.51
C GLN A 53 3.70 17.78 14.53
N ASP A 54 4.73 17.03 14.15
CA ASP A 54 5.82 16.56 15.00
C ASP A 54 5.36 15.72 16.22
N ARG A 55 4.14 15.17 16.17
CA ARG A 55 3.54 14.29 17.19
C ARG A 55 4.00 12.85 17.02
N PHE A 56 5.31 12.64 17.00
CA PHE A 56 5.93 11.35 16.63
C PHE A 56 5.59 10.20 17.60
N ALA A 57 5.49 10.49 18.89
CA ALA A 57 5.08 9.51 19.90
C ALA A 57 3.65 9.00 19.66
N GLU A 58 2.76 9.89 19.24
CA GLU A 58 1.35 9.57 18.99
C GLU A 58 1.19 8.82 17.66
N SER A 59 1.94 9.22 16.62
CA SER A 59 1.95 8.48 15.35
C SER A 59 2.43 7.04 15.53
N TRP A 60 3.43 6.82 16.40
CA TRP A 60 3.85 5.48 16.79
C TRP A 60 2.75 4.70 17.50
N THR A 61 2.08 5.32 18.47
CA THR A 61 1.03 4.68 19.28
C THR A 61 -0.16 4.24 18.43
N MET A 62 -0.47 4.99 17.37
CA MET A 62 -1.54 4.68 16.41
C MET A 62 -1.11 3.73 15.28
N SER A 63 0.15 3.33 15.25
CA SER A 63 0.66 2.37 14.29
C SER A 63 0.27 0.94 14.65
N ALA A 64 0.24 0.07 13.64
CA ALA A 64 -0.01 -1.35 13.81
C ALA A 64 1.04 -1.98 14.73
N GLN A 65 0.66 -3.06 15.41
CA GLN A 65 1.52 -3.81 16.33
C GLN A 65 2.84 -4.21 15.66
N VAL A 66 2.80 -4.63 14.39
CA VAL A 66 4.01 -5.01 13.64
C VAL A 66 5.06 -3.90 13.56
N LEU A 67 4.65 -2.63 13.45
CA LEU A 67 5.58 -1.50 13.44
C LEU A 67 6.16 -1.29 14.84
N ARG A 68 5.29 -1.32 15.85
CA ARG A 68 5.66 -1.09 17.26
C ARG A 68 6.59 -2.17 17.82
N GLU A 69 6.46 -3.41 17.36
CA GLU A 69 7.35 -4.51 17.71
C GLU A 69 8.73 -4.40 17.03
N LYS A 70 8.75 -3.97 15.77
CA LYS A 70 10.00 -3.84 14.99
C LYS A 70 10.82 -2.61 15.37
N LEU A 71 10.17 -1.54 15.81
CA LEU A 71 10.82 -0.26 16.07
C LEU A 71 10.28 0.37 17.36
N PRO A 72 11.10 0.41 18.44
CA PRO A 72 10.75 1.11 19.68
C PRO A 72 10.38 2.58 19.46
N GLN A 73 9.48 3.11 20.29
CA GLN A 73 8.94 4.46 20.18
C GLN A 73 10.00 5.56 20.18
N ASP A 74 11.03 5.44 21.02
CA ASP A 74 12.15 6.38 21.08
C ASP A 74 12.91 6.40 19.75
N LYS A 75 13.24 5.22 19.20
CA LYS A 75 13.92 5.09 17.90
C LYS A 75 13.09 5.58 16.73
N TRP A 76 11.77 5.37 16.78
CA TRP A 76 10.84 5.96 15.82
C TRP A 76 10.90 7.49 15.85
N ALA A 77 10.73 8.08 17.04
CA ALA A 77 10.75 9.53 17.20
C ALA A 77 12.11 10.12 16.82
N ASP A 78 13.22 9.47 17.15
CA ASP A 78 14.57 9.92 16.79
C ASP A 78 14.79 9.93 15.27
N LYS A 79 14.33 8.90 14.56
CA LYS A 79 14.39 8.86 13.08
C LYS A 79 13.62 10.03 12.45
N LEU A 80 12.41 10.30 12.93
CA LEU A 80 11.60 11.40 12.40
C LEU A 80 12.17 12.78 12.78
N ARG A 81 12.73 12.94 13.99
CA ARG A 81 13.46 14.16 14.37
C ARG A 81 14.67 14.40 13.48
N LEU A 82 15.45 13.36 13.18
CA LEU A 82 16.59 13.45 12.29
C LEU A 82 16.15 13.90 10.88
N HIS A 83 15.09 13.28 10.35
CA HIS A 83 14.51 13.69 9.08
C HIS A 83 14.04 15.15 9.11
N ARG A 84 13.34 15.58 10.18
CA ARG A 84 12.89 16.97 10.36
C ARG A 84 14.06 17.96 10.46
N ALA A 85 15.15 17.57 11.12
CA ALA A 85 16.37 18.38 11.21
C ALA A 85 17.04 18.54 9.83
N GLN A 86 17.06 17.49 9.01
CA GLN A 86 17.64 17.53 7.66
C GLN A 86 16.75 18.28 6.67
N CYS A 87 15.49 17.87 6.55
CA CYS A 87 14.58 18.32 5.50
C CYS A 87 13.70 19.51 5.87
N GLY A 88 13.61 19.87 7.16
CA GLY A 88 12.75 20.96 7.62
C GLY A 88 11.27 20.58 7.64
N LYS A 89 10.39 21.56 7.80
CA LYS A 89 8.95 21.33 7.96
C LYS A 89 8.32 20.76 6.69
N PHE A 90 7.26 19.98 6.88
CA PHE A 90 6.41 19.51 5.80
C PHE A 90 5.67 20.68 5.15
N ILE A 91 5.59 20.70 3.82
CA ILE A 91 4.87 21.73 3.06
C ILE A 91 3.60 21.16 2.45
N LYS A 92 3.74 20.11 1.63
CA LYS A 92 2.62 19.49 0.90
C LYS A 92 2.97 18.08 0.46
N ARG A 93 1.93 17.29 0.19
CA ARG A 93 2.06 15.99 -0.47
C ARG A 93 0.96 15.78 -1.49
N GLN A 94 1.24 14.94 -2.48
CA GLN A 94 0.25 14.46 -3.44
C GLN A 94 0.32 12.93 -3.54
N GLU A 95 -0.82 12.26 -3.37
CA GLU A 95 -0.92 10.82 -3.62
C GLU A 95 -0.63 10.53 -5.09
N LYS A 96 0.28 9.58 -5.33
CA LYS A 96 0.71 9.18 -6.67
C LYS A 96 0.18 7.81 -7.05
N LYS A 97 0.14 6.89 -6.10
CA LYS A 97 -0.21 5.50 -6.36
C LYS A 97 -0.75 4.83 -5.11
N VAL A 98 -1.67 3.90 -5.32
CA VAL A 98 -2.07 2.91 -4.33
C VAL A 98 -1.86 1.53 -4.91
N ASP A 99 -1.19 0.67 -4.15
CA ASP A 99 -0.97 -0.73 -4.46
C ASP A 99 -1.63 -1.60 -3.38
N TYR A 100 -2.09 -2.79 -3.77
CA TYR A 100 -2.65 -3.78 -2.86
C TYR A 100 -1.83 -5.08 -2.91
N ALA A 101 -1.60 -5.67 -1.75
CA ALA A 101 -0.92 -6.95 -1.61
C ALA A 101 -1.56 -7.78 -0.50
N THR A 102 -1.45 -9.11 -0.59
CA THR A 102 -1.87 -10.02 0.49
C THR A 102 -0.71 -10.51 1.38
N GLU A 103 0.49 -10.06 1.06
CA GLU A 103 1.72 -10.44 1.74
C GLU A 103 2.63 -9.21 1.81
N ALA A 104 3.13 -8.90 3.01
CA ALA A 104 4.15 -7.88 3.22
C ALA A 104 5.39 -8.55 3.84
N SER A 105 6.51 -8.52 3.11
CA SER A 105 7.79 -9.11 3.54
C SER A 105 7.73 -10.57 4.02
N GLY A 106 7.17 -11.49 3.23
CA GLY A 106 7.28 -12.96 3.36
C GLY A 106 6.69 -13.65 4.61
N GLU A 107 6.72 -12.99 5.77
CA GLU A 107 6.31 -13.53 7.06
C GLU A 107 4.92 -13.03 7.49
N VAL A 108 4.53 -11.82 7.08
CA VAL A 108 3.25 -11.22 7.50
C VAL A 108 2.19 -11.42 6.42
N LYS A 109 1.22 -12.27 6.72
CA LYS A 109 0.01 -12.46 5.91
C LYS A 109 -1.06 -11.46 6.35
N GLY A 110 -1.82 -10.93 5.40
CA GLY A 110 -2.88 -9.96 5.67
C GLY A 110 -3.24 -9.16 4.44
N GLU A 111 -4.27 -8.33 4.52
CA GLU A 111 -4.56 -7.37 3.45
C GLU A 111 -3.74 -6.10 3.68
N PHE A 112 -2.92 -5.72 2.71
CA PHE A 112 -2.06 -4.55 2.76
C PHE A 112 -2.40 -3.58 1.64
N TYR A 113 -2.48 -2.31 1.99
CA TYR A 113 -2.51 -1.22 1.01
C TYR A 113 -1.25 -0.39 1.19
N THR A 114 -0.56 -0.12 0.09
CA THR A 114 0.63 0.74 0.07
C THR A 114 0.32 2.01 -0.70
N PHE A 115 0.40 3.14 -0.01
CA PHE A 115 0.20 4.47 -0.56
C PHE A 115 1.55 5.12 -0.81
N LYS A 116 1.75 5.65 -2.02
CA LYS A 116 2.93 6.44 -2.38
C LYS A 116 2.56 7.89 -2.57
N PHE A 117 3.31 8.79 -1.94
CA PHE A 117 3.16 10.22 -2.10
C PHE A 117 4.45 10.85 -2.61
N ALA A 118 4.32 11.89 -3.42
CA ALA A 118 5.41 12.86 -3.60
C ALA A 118 5.18 13.99 -2.60
N ALA A 119 6.16 14.22 -1.73
CA ALA A 119 6.12 15.18 -0.65
C ALA A 119 7.21 16.24 -0.81
N ASP A 120 6.87 17.48 -0.48
CA ASP A 120 7.81 18.59 -0.42
C ASP A 120 8.01 19.00 1.03
N TYR A 121 9.27 19.11 1.41
CA TYR A 121 9.75 19.65 2.67
C TYR A 121 10.59 20.91 2.40
N GLU A 122 10.73 21.79 3.40
CA GLU A 122 11.46 23.07 3.27
C GLU A 122 12.83 22.98 2.59
N ARG A 123 13.59 21.90 2.83
CA ARG A 123 14.93 21.67 2.28
C ARG A 123 15.05 20.42 1.41
N CYS A 124 14.01 19.60 1.33
CA CYS A 124 13.98 18.37 0.55
C CYS A 124 12.71 18.33 -0.31
N PRO A 125 12.73 18.95 -1.51
CA PRO A 125 11.61 18.83 -2.45
C PRO A 125 11.62 17.45 -3.13
N GLY A 126 10.44 16.96 -3.50
CA GLY A 126 10.29 15.75 -4.31
C GLY A 126 10.62 14.43 -3.60
N VAL A 127 10.54 14.39 -2.27
CA VAL A 127 10.72 13.20 -1.44
C VAL A 127 9.59 12.20 -1.71
N THR A 128 9.90 10.92 -1.77
CA THR A 128 8.89 9.86 -1.90
C THR A 128 8.55 9.29 -0.53
N GLU A 129 7.30 9.45 -0.11
CA GLU A 129 6.76 8.80 1.09
C GLU A 129 6.04 7.51 0.69
N THR A 130 6.41 6.39 1.28
CA THR A 130 5.71 5.11 1.13
C THR A 130 5.11 4.71 2.47
N VAL A 131 3.79 4.59 2.53
CA VAL A 131 3.04 4.20 3.73
C VAL A 131 2.29 2.90 3.46
N THR A 132 2.55 1.87 4.27
CA THR A 132 1.83 0.60 4.20
C THR A 132 0.88 0.49 5.37
N VAL A 133 -0.40 0.28 5.09
CA VAL A 133 -1.44 0.01 6.09
C VAL A 133 -1.92 -1.42 6.01
N MET A 134 -2.35 -1.94 7.15
CA MET A 134 -2.94 -3.26 7.29
C MET A 134 -4.16 -3.21 8.19
N LEU A 135 -5.09 -4.13 7.97
CA LEU A 135 -6.23 -4.36 8.85
C LEU A 135 -5.77 -5.22 10.02
N GLU A 136 -5.94 -4.72 11.25
CA GLU A 136 -5.72 -5.53 12.46
C GLU A 136 -6.98 -6.31 12.86
N ASP A 137 -6.81 -7.28 13.75
CA ASP A 137 -7.89 -8.19 14.19
C ASP A 137 -9.07 -7.47 14.85
N ASP A 138 -8.86 -6.25 15.34
CA ASP A 138 -9.91 -5.39 15.89
C ASP A 138 -10.70 -4.60 14.84
N GLY A 139 -10.45 -4.84 13.56
CA GLY A 139 -11.16 -4.23 12.44
C GLY A 139 -10.69 -2.83 12.05
N HIS A 140 -9.59 -2.33 12.64
CA HIS A 140 -9.06 -1.01 12.30
C HIS A 140 -7.87 -1.11 11.34
N TRP A 141 -7.86 -0.20 10.36
CA TRP A 141 -6.71 0.01 9.50
C TRP A 141 -5.65 0.83 10.24
N ARG A 142 -4.42 0.32 10.31
CA ARG A 142 -3.29 1.00 10.95
C ARG A 142 -2.04 0.92 10.10
N VAL A 143 -1.13 1.88 10.28
CA VAL A 143 0.15 1.94 9.55
C VAL A 143 1.10 0.88 10.09
N GLY A 144 1.46 -0.09 9.24
CA GLY A 144 2.45 -1.13 9.53
C GLY A 144 3.86 -0.79 9.05
N GLY A 145 4.01 0.25 8.22
CA GLY A 145 5.32 0.71 7.74
C GLY A 145 5.26 2.11 7.13
N PHE A 146 6.34 2.88 7.33
CA PHE A 146 6.52 4.21 6.77
C PHE A 146 7.98 4.41 6.36
N PHE A 147 8.20 4.78 5.11
CA PHE A 147 9.51 5.01 4.53
C PHE A 147 9.52 6.35 3.80
N VAL A 148 10.66 7.04 3.90
CA VAL A 148 10.89 8.35 3.29
C VAL A 148 12.19 8.23 2.49
N GLU A 149 12.09 8.41 1.17
CA GLU A 149 13.17 8.21 0.18
C GLU A 149 13.47 9.49 -0.62
#